data_AF-A0A7K3H9E1-F1
#
_entry.id   AF-A0A7K3H9E1-F1
#
_cell.length_a   1.000
_cell.length_b   1.000
_cell.length_c   1.000
_cell.angle_alpha   90.00
_cell.angle_beta   90.00
_cell.angle_gamma   90.00
#
_symmetry.space_group_name_H-M   'P 1'
#
loop_
_entity.id
_entity.type
_entity.pdbx_description
1 polymer ?
#
loop_
_entity_poly.entity_id
_entity_poly.type
_entity_poly.pdbx_seq_one_letter_code
_entity_poly.pdbx_strand_id
1 'polypeptide(L)'
;MLTTTDTVPLTRPPDSAALRRAAAPLTVTVDDEVRARVARGRRFFHAARHGNGNGGGDRRIYGATTGFGALAGFAGRADEADQCDNTLAHLGAGQGPDLPPGIVRAALLLRTASLARGLSGVSAEVVERLAAMFATTFCPAVPRYGSVGASGDLIPLAYATQALRGRGHAYLDGRRTEAAAALAGAGLRPLALDGRDALALVNGTSVTTAATALARDAVRTAHRALTALTCLLADVLGCDPGFLDADLMRAYGHPGAVGVAARMRRTLTGTAPSGTRPL
;
A
#
# COMPACT_ATOMS: atom_id res chain seq x y z
N MET A 1 8.01 23.82 6.91
CA MET A 1 7.57 24.00 5.52
C MET A 1 7.27 22.62 4.94
N LEU A 2 6.00 22.36 4.59
CA LEU A 2 5.61 21.14 3.86
C LEU A 2 6.28 21.18 2.47
N THR A 3 7.04 20.16 2.10
CA THR A 3 7.62 20.07 0.75
C THR A 3 6.61 19.44 -0.21
N THR A 4 6.81 19.56 -1.52
CA THR A 4 5.98 18.89 -2.55
C THR A 4 5.92 17.36 -2.40
N THR A 5 6.78 16.77 -1.56
CA THR A 5 6.80 15.34 -1.24
C THR A 5 5.83 14.94 -0.12
N ASP A 6 5.24 15.92 0.58
CA ASP A 6 4.30 15.71 1.68
C ASP A 6 2.84 15.66 1.22
N THR A 7 2.57 15.94 -0.06
CA THR A 7 1.23 15.90 -0.65
C THR A 7 1.13 14.82 -1.73
N VAL A 8 0.19 13.89 -1.56
CA VAL A 8 -0.06 12.78 -2.48
C VAL A 8 -1.48 12.89 -3.05
N PRO A 9 -1.65 13.34 -4.31
CA PRO A 9 -2.96 13.42 -4.92
C PRO A 9 -3.46 12.05 -5.37
N LEU A 10 -4.74 11.76 -5.12
CA LEU A 10 -5.35 10.50 -5.54
C LEU A 10 -5.74 10.46 -7.04
N THR A 11 -5.51 11.53 -7.79
CA THR A 11 -5.72 11.56 -9.25
C THR A 11 -4.79 10.62 -10.01
N ARG A 12 -3.64 10.24 -9.42
CA ARG A 12 -2.66 9.30 -9.99
C ARG A 12 -2.21 8.24 -8.97
N PRO A 13 -1.68 7.09 -9.41
CA PRO A 13 -1.10 6.10 -8.51
C PRO A 13 0.09 6.67 -7.72
N PRO A 14 0.25 6.33 -6.43
CA PRO A 14 1.41 6.73 -5.64
C PRO A 14 2.67 6.00 -6.12
N ASP A 15 3.80 6.70 -6.14
CA ASP A 15 5.11 6.13 -6.46
C ASP A 15 5.83 5.59 -5.21
N SER A 16 7.00 4.98 -5.38
CA SER A 16 7.76 4.41 -4.25
C SER A 16 8.24 5.45 -3.25
N ALA A 17 8.38 6.72 -3.64
CA ALA A 17 8.71 7.79 -2.69
C ALA A 17 7.50 8.08 -1.79
N ALA A 18 6.30 8.22 -2.35
CA ALA A 18 5.07 8.37 -1.59
C ALA A 18 4.83 7.21 -0.62
N LEU A 19 5.07 5.96 -1.06
CA LEU A 19 4.93 4.78 -0.19
C LEU A 19 5.90 4.81 1.00
N ARG A 20 7.15 5.25 0.81
CA ARG A 20 8.08 5.43 1.95
C ARG A 20 7.63 6.55 2.88
N ARG A 21 7.18 7.67 2.31
CA ARG A 21 6.70 8.82 3.10
C ARG A 21 5.47 8.48 3.94
N ALA A 22 4.64 7.56 3.48
CA ALA A 22 3.45 7.09 4.20
C ALA A 22 3.74 6.51 5.59
N ALA A 23 4.98 6.15 5.92
CA ALA A 23 5.35 5.76 7.28
C ALA A 23 5.19 6.89 8.33
N ALA A 24 5.14 8.15 7.89
CA ALA A 24 4.90 9.32 8.70
C ALA A 24 3.61 10.04 8.27
N PRO A 25 3.16 11.06 9.03
CA PRO A 25 2.07 11.93 8.59
C PRO A 25 2.36 12.58 7.23
N LEU A 26 1.39 12.56 6.33
CA LEU A 26 1.41 13.24 5.04
C LEU A 26 0.00 13.64 4.61
N THR A 27 -0.12 14.56 3.67
CA THR A 27 -1.39 15.01 3.12
C THR A 27 -1.78 14.15 1.92
N VAL A 28 -2.93 13.49 1.98
CA VAL A 28 -3.54 12.83 0.82
C VAL A 28 -4.69 13.69 0.34
N THR A 29 -4.69 14.12 -0.92
CA THR A 29 -5.76 14.98 -1.47
C THR A 29 -6.76 14.18 -2.30
N VAL A 30 -8.04 14.46 -2.04
CA VAL A 30 -9.17 13.96 -2.82
C VAL A 30 -9.72 15.15 -3.60
N ASP A 31 -9.50 15.16 -4.91
CA ASP A 31 -9.96 16.26 -5.78
C ASP A 31 -11.38 15.98 -6.28
N ASP A 32 -12.06 17.00 -6.84
CA ASP A 32 -13.45 16.88 -7.30
C ASP A 32 -13.63 15.83 -8.40
N GLU A 33 -12.62 15.66 -9.27
CA GLU A 33 -12.60 14.57 -10.24
C GLU A 33 -12.65 13.19 -9.55
N VAL A 34 -11.92 13.03 -8.44
CA VAL A 34 -11.89 11.80 -7.64
C VAL A 34 -13.25 11.56 -6.98
N ARG A 35 -13.83 12.59 -6.39
CA ARG A 35 -15.18 12.51 -5.81
C ARG A 35 -16.21 12.12 -6.86
N ALA A 36 -16.16 12.74 -8.04
CA ALA A 36 -17.09 12.48 -9.13
C ALA A 36 -17.02 11.03 -9.65
N ARG A 37 -15.82 10.48 -9.83
CA ARG A 37 -15.66 9.08 -10.29
C ARG A 37 -16.05 8.06 -9.22
N VAL A 38 -15.75 8.30 -7.94
CA VAL A 38 -16.20 7.45 -6.83
C VAL A 38 -17.73 7.46 -6.72
N ALA A 39 -18.34 8.65 -6.76
CA ALA A 39 -19.80 8.79 -6.72
C ALA A 39 -20.48 8.11 -7.91
N ARG A 40 -19.91 8.20 -9.13
CA ARG A 40 -20.40 7.47 -10.31
C ARG A 40 -20.34 5.97 -10.11
N GLY A 41 -19.22 5.43 -9.62
CA GLY A 41 -19.07 4.01 -9.32
C GLY A 41 -20.07 3.51 -8.28
N ARG A 42 -20.31 4.30 -7.23
CA ARG A 42 -21.30 3.99 -6.19
C ARG A 42 -22.72 3.97 -6.74
N ARG A 43 -23.11 4.98 -7.54
CA ARG A 43 -24.43 5.00 -8.20
C ARG A 43 -24.64 3.81 -9.11
N PHE A 44 -23.62 3.43 -9.89
CA PHE A 44 -23.68 2.24 -10.74
C PHE A 44 -23.91 0.97 -9.91
N PHE A 45 -23.16 0.77 -8.82
CA PHE A 45 -23.34 -0.37 -7.94
C PHE A 45 -24.75 -0.41 -7.33
N HIS A 46 -25.24 0.72 -6.83
CA HIS A 46 -26.58 0.81 -6.25
C HIS A 46 -27.68 0.49 -7.29
N ALA A 47 -27.59 1.06 -8.49
CA ALA A 47 -28.52 0.74 -9.58
C ALA A 47 -28.45 -0.75 -9.99
N ALA A 48 -27.25 -1.35 -10.00
CA ALA A 48 -27.09 -2.76 -10.29
C ALA A 48 -27.70 -3.67 -9.20
N ARG A 49 -27.58 -3.28 -7.93
CA ARG A 49 -28.06 -4.06 -6.77
C ARG A 49 -29.57 -3.95 -6.55
N HIS A 50 -30.14 -2.75 -6.66
CA HIS A 50 -31.55 -2.51 -6.32
C HIS A 50 -32.44 -2.35 -7.56
N GLY A 51 -31.87 -2.25 -8.76
CA GLY A 51 -32.57 -1.93 -9.99
C GLY A 51 -33.02 -0.46 -10.07
N ASN A 52 -33.72 -0.12 -11.15
CA ASN A 52 -34.25 1.22 -11.40
C ASN A 52 -35.75 1.35 -11.04
N GLY A 53 -36.26 0.53 -10.10
CA GLY A 53 -37.68 0.53 -9.72
C GLY A 53 -38.59 -0.45 -10.48
N ASN A 54 -38.07 -1.25 -11.41
CA ASN A 54 -38.84 -2.29 -12.15
C ASN A 54 -38.37 -3.73 -11.79
N GLY A 55 -38.51 -4.15 -10.53
CA GLY A 55 -38.36 -5.57 -10.14
C GLY A 55 -36.93 -6.12 -10.00
N GLY A 56 -35.92 -5.28 -9.74
CA GLY A 56 -34.50 -5.66 -9.71
C GLY A 56 -33.97 -6.37 -8.45
N GLY A 57 -34.84 -6.84 -7.55
CA GLY A 57 -34.45 -7.40 -6.25
C GLY A 57 -33.65 -8.72 -6.30
N ASP A 58 -33.49 -9.33 -7.47
CA ASP A 58 -32.98 -10.71 -7.62
C ASP A 58 -31.61 -10.79 -8.33
N ARG A 59 -30.92 -9.66 -8.52
CA ARG A 59 -29.61 -9.69 -9.19
C ARG A 59 -28.53 -10.26 -8.26
N ARG A 60 -27.97 -11.40 -8.66
CA ARG A 60 -26.83 -12.04 -7.99
C ARG A 60 -25.53 -11.26 -8.26
N ILE A 61 -24.97 -10.66 -7.22
CA ILE A 61 -23.74 -9.86 -7.24
C ILE A 61 -22.81 -10.43 -6.17
N TYR A 62 -21.65 -10.92 -6.63
CA TYR A 62 -20.66 -11.58 -5.77
C TYR A 62 -20.32 -10.75 -4.52
N GLY A 63 -20.48 -11.36 -3.35
CA GLY A 63 -20.17 -10.78 -2.04
C GLY A 63 -21.06 -9.60 -1.62
N ALA A 64 -22.02 -9.19 -2.44
CA ALA A 64 -23.02 -8.19 -2.10
C ALA A 64 -24.39 -8.82 -1.86
N THR A 65 -24.93 -9.58 -2.81
CA THR A 65 -26.17 -10.37 -2.66
C THR A 65 -25.91 -11.88 -2.58
N THR A 66 -24.65 -12.31 -2.70
CA THR A 66 -24.23 -13.71 -2.55
C THR A 66 -23.17 -13.88 -1.45
N GLY A 67 -22.86 -15.13 -1.12
CA GLY A 67 -21.69 -15.49 -0.32
C GLY A 67 -20.35 -15.26 -1.04
N PHE A 68 -19.27 -15.73 -0.40
CA PHE A 68 -17.88 -15.55 -0.84
C PHE A 68 -17.22 -16.89 -1.18
N GLY A 69 -16.22 -16.87 -2.07
CA GLY A 69 -15.42 -18.05 -2.42
C GLY A 69 -16.30 -19.22 -2.85
N ALA A 70 -16.07 -20.40 -2.26
CA ALA A 70 -16.87 -21.60 -2.52
C ALA A 70 -18.36 -21.43 -2.22
N LEU A 71 -18.75 -20.42 -1.43
CA LEU A 71 -20.13 -20.12 -1.07
C LEU A 71 -20.78 -19.04 -1.96
N ALA A 72 -20.14 -18.63 -3.06
CA ALA A 72 -20.73 -17.68 -4.03
C ALA A 72 -22.07 -18.16 -4.64
N GLY A 73 -22.31 -19.48 -4.60
CA GLY A 73 -23.56 -20.11 -5.01
C GLY A 73 -24.75 -19.82 -4.10
N PHE A 74 -24.53 -19.33 -2.88
CA PHE A 74 -25.57 -19.11 -1.87
C PHE A 74 -25.89 -17.62 -1.70
N ALA A 75 -27.08 -17.32 -1.17
CA ALA A 75 -27.50 -15.97 -0.85
C ALA A 75 -26.58 -15.34 0.22
N GLY A 76 -26.30 -14.06 0.08
CA GLY A 76 -25.67 -13.24 1.12
C GLY A 76 -26.67 -12.83 2.19
N ARG A 77 -26.24 -11.95 3.10
CA ARG A 77 -27.15 -11.32 4.06
C ARG A 77 -28.05 -10.31 3.35
N ALA A 78 -29.31 -10.25 3.79
CA ALA A 78 -30.29 -9.32 3.24
C ALA A 78 -30.00 -7.87 3.66
N ASP A 79 -29.63 -7.68 4.93
CA ASP A 79 -29.20 -6.39 5.48
C ASP A 79 -27.74 -6.10 5.12
N GLU A 80 -27.46 -4.85 4.72
CA GLU A 80 -26.13 -4.46 4.25
C GLU A 80 -25.13 -4.28 5.39
N ALA A 81 -25.58 -3.90 6.58
CA ALA A 81 -24.72 -3.83 7.76
C ALA A 81 -24.38 -5.26 8.27
N ASP A 82 -25.34 -6.18 8.24
CA ASP A 82 -25.07 -7.60 8.51
C ASP A 82 -24.13 -8.20 7.45
N GLN A 83 -24.30 -7.87 6.16
CA GLN A 83 -23.35 -8.31 5.12
C GLN A 83 -21.94 -7.75 5.33
N CYS A 84 -21.80 -6.53 5.86
CA CYS A 84 -20.53 -5.94 6.25
C CYS A 84 -19.86 -6.75 7.35
N ASP A 85 -20.57 -7.02 8.45
CA ASP A 85 -20.05 -7.81 9.56
C ASP A 85 -19.74 -9.26 9.12
N ASN A 86 -20.59 -9.87 8.30
CA ASN A 86 -20.36 -11.18 7.68
C ASN A 86 -19.08 -11.21 6.82
N THR A 87 -18.81 -10.15 6.06
CA THR A 87 -17.58 -10.01 5.26
C THR A 87 -16.33 -9.99 6.13
N LEU A 88 -16.37 -9.25 7.24
CA LEU A 88 -15.19 -8.99 8.07
C LEU A 88 -14.93 -10.09 9.11
N ALA A 89 -15.99 -10.71 9.65
CA ALA A 89 -15.87 -11.70 10.72
C ALA A 89 -15.11 -12.96 10.30
N HIS A 90 -15.41 -13.51 9.11
CA HIS A 90 -14.75 -14.73 8.64
C HIS A 90 -13.28 -14.52 8.21
N LEU A 91 -12.85 -13.26 8.09
CA LEU A 91 -11.47 -12.88 7.79
C LEU A 91 -10.63 -12.61 9.04
N GLY A 92 -11.17 -12.86 10.23
CA GLY A 92 -10.50 -12.69 11.53
C GLY A 92 -9.41 -13.73 11.85
N ALA A 93 -8.82 -14.40 10.86
CA ALA A 93 -7.90 -15.54 11.06
C ALA A 93 -6.39 -15.18 11.00
N GLY A 94 -6.04 -13.90 11.15
CA GLY A 94 -4.66 -13.42 11.11
C GLY A 94 -3.84 -13.85 12.32
N GLN A 95 -2.54 -14.09 12.13
CA GLN A 95 -1.64 -14.61 13.16
C GLN A 95 -0.26 -13.94 13.14
N GLY A 96 0.50 -14.16 14.21
CA GLY A 96 1.87 -13.68 14.36
C GLY A 96 1.97 -12.24 14.82
N PRO A 97 3.21 -11.68 14.83
CA PRO A 97 3.43 -10.28 15.21
C PRO A 97 2.76 -9.34 14.21
N ASP A 98 2.44 -8.13 14.65
CA ASP A 98 1.92 -7.09 13.78
C ASP A 98 2.96 -6.71 12.71
N LEU A 99 2.48 -6.37 11.51
CA LEU A 99 3.27 -5.77 10.45
C LEU A 99 3.85 -4.42 10.90
N PRO A 100 5.07 -4.05 10.46
CA PRO A 100 5.59 -2.71 10.67
C PRO A 100 4.58 -1.63 10.20
N PRO A 101 4.28 -0.61 11.03
CA PRO A 101 3.30 0.43 10.69
C PRO A 101 3.53 1.11 9.34
N GLY A 102 4.79 1.28 8.93
CA GLY A 102 5.13 1.83 7.61
C GLY A 102 4.62 0.98 6.44
N ILE A 103 4.63 -0.35 6.56
CA ILE A 103 4.07 -1.25 5.54
C ILE A 103 2.55 -1.14 5.50
N VAL A 104 1.90 -1.11 6.67
CA VAL A 104 0.43 -1.01 6.77
C VAL A 104 -0.06 0.33 6.20
N ARG A 105 0.58 1.46 6.55
CA ARG A 105 0.22 2.77 6.00
C ARG A 105 0.46 2.86 4.49
N ALA A 106 1.57 2.31 3.99
CA ALA A 106 1.80 2.21 2.54
C ALA A 106 0.75 1.33 1.83
N ALA A 107 0.34 0.22 2.45
CA ALA A 107 -0.72 -0.64 1.95
C ALA A 107 -2.07 0.09 1.88
N LEU A 108 -2.43 0.82 2.94
CA LEU A 108 -3.64 1.64 2.95
C LEU A 108 -3.57 2.79 1.94
N LEU A 109 -2.39 3.35 1.66
CA LEU A 109 -2.25 4.40 0.63
C LEU A 109 -2.53 3.81 -0.76
N LEU A 110 -1.99 2.63 -1.07
CA LEU A 110 -2.30 1.90 -2.29
C LEU A 110 -3.78 1.51 -2.38
N ARG A 111 -4.38 1.07 -1.27
CA ARG A 111 -5.81 0.73 -1.22
C ARG A 111 -6.67 1.96 -1.49
N THR A 112 -6.36 3.08 -0.84
CA THR A 112 -7.05 4.37 -1.02
C THR A 112 -6.94 4.83 -2.48
N ALA A 113 -5.75 4.78 -3.07
CA ALA A 113 -5.56 5.13 -4.48
C ALA A 113 -6.30 4.18 -5.44
N SER A 114 -6.37 2.89 -5.13
CA SER A 114 -7.14 1.91 -5.92
C SER A 114 -8.65 2.20 -5.87
N LEU A 115 -9.20 2.42 -4.66
CA LEU A 115 -10.59 2.80 -4.44
C LEU A 115 -10.94 4.12 -5.14
N ALA A 116 -10.03 5.08 -5.06
CA ALA A 116 -10.17 6.40 -5.66
C ALA A 116 -10.37 6.34 -7.18
N ARG A 117 -9.98 5.27 -7.88
CA ARG A 117 -10.27 5.10 -9.32
C ARG A 117 -11.78 5.04 -9.64
N GLY A 118 -12.64 4.85 -8.64
CA GLY A 118 -14.10 4.88 -8.80
C GLY A 118 -14.70 3.61 -9.41
N LEU A 119 -13.93 2.51 -9.46
CA LEU A 119 -14.38 1.23 -10.02
C LEU A 119 -14.79 0.20 -8.95
N SER A 120 -14.71 0.59 -7.67
CA SER A 120 -15.00 -0.31 -6.55
C SER A 120 -16.40 -0.14 -5.98
N GLY A 121 -17.21 0.83 -6.40
CA GLY A 121 -18.56 1.04 -5.86
C GLY A 121 -18.60 1.38 -4.37
N VAL A 122 -17.49 1.88 -3.82
CA VAL A 122 -17.35 2.27 -2.42
C VAL A 122 -18.05 3.62 -2.18
N SER A 123 -18.50 3.88 -0.96
CA SER A 123 -18.98 5.20 -0.54
C SER A 123 -17.85 6.25 -0.59
N ALA A 124 -18.21 7.50 -0.85
CA ALA A 124 -17.25 8.60 -0.89
C ALA A 124 -16.58 8.82 0.47
N GLU A 125 -17.34 8.62 1.56
CA GLU A 125 -16.83 8.76 2.93
C GLU A 125 -15.62 7.86 3.19
N VAL A 126 -15.60 6.62 2.68
CA VAL A 126 -14.45 5.71 2.86
C VAL A 126 -13.17 6.31 2.30
N VAL A 127 -13.21 6.88 1.09
CA VAL A 127 -12.02 7.47 0.46
C VAL A 127 -11.57 8.71 1.22
N GLU A 128 -12.50 9.57 1.64
CA GLU A 128 -12.20 10.80 2.39
C GLU A 128 -11.62 10.49 3.78
N ARG A 129 -12.18 9.53 4.50
CA ARG A 129 -11.72 9.13 5.85
C ARG A 129 -10.36 8.43 5.80
N LEU A 130 -10.13 7.58 4.80
CA LEU A 130 -8.81 6.99 4.57
C LEU A 130 -7.77 8.08 4.23
N ALA A 131 -8.11 9.06 3.40
CA ALA A 131 -7.23 10.18 3.09
C ALA A 131 -6.90 11.01 4.34
N ALA A 132 -7.90 11.34 5.15
CA ALA A 132 -7.73 12.10 6.40
C ALA A 132 -6.84 11.39 7.43
N MET A 133 -6.88 10.06 7.50
CA MET A 133 -6.01 9.27 8.39
C MET A 133 -4.53 9.58 8.17
N PHE A 134 -4.10 9.85 6.94
CA PHE A 134 -2.69 10.07 6.63
C PHE A 134 -2.11 11.33 7.26
N ALA A 135 -2.93 12.33 7.59
CA ALA A 135 -2.49 13.52 8.30
C ALA A 135 -2.17 13.26 9.79
N THR A 136 -2.41 12.04 10.27
CA THR A 136 -2.18 11.60 11.66
C THR A 136 -1.13 10.49 11.72
N THR A 137 -0.70 10.12 12.92
CA THR A 137 0.18 8.96 13.18
C THR A 137 -0.60 7.64 13.34
N PHE A 138 -1.95 7.67 13.24
CA PHE A 138 -2.78 6.48 13.38
C PHE A 138 -2.40 5.40 12.36
N CYS A 139 -2.32 4.16 12.80
CA CYS A 139 -2.08 3.01 11.94
C CYS A 139 -2.77 1.77 12.51
N PRO A 140 -3.61 1.04 11.74
CA PRO A 140 -4.12 -0.23 12.21
C PRO A 140 -3.03 -1.22 12.63
N ALA A 141 -3.30 -2.01 13.67
CA ALA A 141 -2.48 -3.17 14.02
C ALA A 141 -2.94 -4.36 13.16
N VAL A 142 -2.03 -4.90 12.36
CA VAL A 142 -2.35 -5.89 11.33
C VAL A 142 -1.42 -7.09 11.49
N PRO A 143 -1.92 -8.30 11.79
CA PRO A 143 -1.08 -9.50 11.89
C PRO A 143 -0.33 -9.79 10.60
N ARG A 144 0.92 -10.25 10.72
CA ARG A 144 1.79 -10.55 9.58
C ARG A 144 1.34 -11.74 8.74
N TYR A 145 0.76 -12.77 9.36
CA TYR A 145 0.37 -13.99 8.67
C TYR A 145 -1.14 -14.03 8.42
N GLY A 146 -1.52 -14.54 7.25
CA GLY A 146 -2.93 -14.74 6.87
C GLY A 146 -3.21 -14.53 5.38
N SER A 147 -2.47 -13.64 4.70
CA SER A 147 -2.58 -13.52 3.24
C SER A 147 -1.83 -14.64 2.52
N VAL A 148 -2.45 -15.18 1.46
CA VAL A 148 -1.79 -16.06 0.48
C VAL A 148 -1.48 -15.34 -0.84
N GLY A 149 -1.75 -14.02 -0.92
CA GLY A 149 -1.40 -13.18 -2.07
C GLY A 149 -2.13 -13.50 -3.39
N ALA A 150 -3.20 -14.31 -3.35
CA ALA A 150 -3.90 -14.77 -4.55
C ALA A 150 -4.97 -13.77 -5.04
N SER A 151 -6.18 -13.81 -4.46
CA SER A 151 -7.32 -12.97 -4.85
C SER A 151 -7.42 -11.67 -4.04
N GLY A 152 -6.58 -11.51 -3.02
CA GLY A 152 -6.49 -10.32 -2.20
C GLY A 152 -5.78 -10.60 -0.88
N ASP A 153 -5.25 -9.55 -0.27
CA ASP A 153 -4.72 -9.54 1.09
C ASP A 153 -5.88 -9.47 2.10
N LEU A 154 -6.85 -10.38 1.95
CA LEU A 154 -8.18 -10.32 2.58
C LEU A 154 -8.08 -10.22 4.11
N ILE A 155 -7.37 -11.16 4.74
CA ILE A 155 -7.20 -11.21 6.19
C ILE A 155 -6.53 -9.94 6.73
N PRO A 156 -5.30 -9.55 6.31
CA PRO A 156 -4.67 -8.35 6.86
C PRO A 156 -5.45 -7.06 6.57
N LEU A 157 -6.10 -6.94 5.40
CA LEU A 157 -6.96 -5.79 5.12
C LEU A 157 -8.26 -5.81 5.94
N ALA A 158 -8.78 -6.97 6.33
CA ALA A 158 -9.90 -7.07 7.26
C ALA A 158 -9.53 -6.58 8.65
N TYR A 159 -8.35 -6.94 9.17
CA TYR A 159 -7.84 -6.38 10.43
C TYR A 159 -7.68 -4.85 10.34
N ALA A 160 -7.13 -4.35 9.23
CA ALA A 160 -7.02 -2.92 9.01
C ALA A 160 -8.40 -2.23 8.99
N THR A 161 -9.37 -2.85 8.33
CA THR A 161 -10.75 -2.35 8.23
C THR A 161 -11.45 -2.36 9.59
N GLN A 162 -11.30 -3.41 10.40
CA GLN A 162 -11.87 -3.48 11.74
C GLN A 162 -11.29 -2.38 12.64
N ALA A 163 -9.99 -2.11 12.57
CA ALA A 163 -9.37 -1.01 13.31
C ALA A 163 -9.91 0.37 12.89
N LEU A 164 -10.14 0.58 11.59
CA LEU A 164 -10.79 1.81 11.08
C LEU A 164 -12.24 1.95 11.55
N ARG A 165 -12.93 0.84 11.89
CA ARG A 165 -14.24 0.83 12.56
C ARG A 165 -14.14 0.96 14.09
N GLY A 166 -12.94 1.16 14.64
CA GLY A 166 -12.69 1.24 16.09
C GLY A 166 -12.71 -0.12 16.80
N ARG A 167 -12.59 -1.23 16.09
CA ARG A 167 -12.56 -2.60 16.66
C ARG A 167 -11.15 -3.18 16.61
N GLY A 168 -10.76 -3.92 17.65
CA GLY A 168 -9.41 -4.49 17.74
C GLY A 168 -8.38 -3.43 18.14
N HIS A 169 -7.18 -3.48 17.54
CA HIS A 169 -6.07 -2.65 17.97
C HIS A 169 -5.51 -1.77 16.86
N ALA A 170 -4.89 -0.67 17.25
CA ALA A 170 -4.16 0.23 16.36
C ALA A 170 -2.95 0.83 17.10
N TYR A 171 -2.06 1.42 16.33
CA TYR A 171 -0.96 2.25 16.81
C TYR A 171 -1.35 3.71 16.73
N LEU A 172 -1.06 4.46 17.79
CA LEU A 172 -1.05 5.92 17.82
C LEU A 172 0.27 6.36 18.42
N ASP A 173 1.00 7.24 17.73
CA ASP A 173 2.33 7.70 18.15
C ASP A 173 3.29 6.55 18.52
N GLY A 174 3.24 5.47 17.73
CA GLY A 174 4.07 4.27 17.92
C GLY A 174 3.62 3.34 19.06
N ARG A 175 2.56 3.69 19.80
CA ARG A 175 2.03 2.86 20.91
C ARG A 175 0.81 2.08 20.47
N ARG A 176 0.84 0.75 20.66
CA ARG A 176 -0.29 -0.14 20.40
C ARG A 176 -1.35 0.04 21.49
N THR A 177 -2.59 0.31 21.10
CA THR A 177 -3.74 0.49 22.00
C THR A 177 -5.03 0.03 21.30
N GLU A 178 -6.17 0.13 22.00
CA GLU A 178 -7.48 -0.15 21.44
C GLU A 178 -7.78 0.79 20.27
N ALA A 179 -8.29 0.25 19.16
CA ALA A 179 -8.48 0.99 17.93
C ALA A 179 -9.44 2.19 18.11
N ALA A 180 -10.50 2.04 18.92
CA ALA A 180 -11.40 3.13 19.25
C ALA A 180 -10.68 4.29 19.97
N ALA A 181 -9.81 3.98 20.95
CA ALA A 181 -9.04 4.99 21.67
C ALA A 181 -8.00 5.66 20.76
N ALA A 182 -7.33 4.89 19.90
CA ALA A 182 -6.39 5.41 18.92
C ALA A 182 -7.05 6.35 17.90
N LEU A 183 -8.25 6.01 17.40
CA LEU A 183 -9.02 6.89 16.51
C LEU A 183 -9.38 8.20 17.21
N ALA A 184 -9.92 8.11 18.44
CA ALA A 184 -10.30 9.29 19.22
C ALA A 184 -9.09 10.20 19.51
N GLY A 185 -7.95 9.61 19.93
CA GLY A 185 -6.71 10.34 20.17
C GLY A 185 -6.12 11.00 18.92
N ALA A 186 -6.37 10.43 17.74
CA ALA A 186 -6.00 11.02 16.44
C ALA A 186 -7.00 12.07 15.93
N GLY A 187 -8.12 12.32 16.63
CA GLY A 187 -9.21 13.18 16.14
C GLY A 187 -10.00 12.56 14.98
N LEU A 188 -9.89 11.24 14.79
CA LEU A 188 -10.61 10.48 13.77
C LEU A 188 -11.90 9.87 14.36
N ARG A 189 -12.85 9.55 13.48
CA ARG A 189 -14.10 8.87 13.86
C ARG A 189 -14.13 7.45 13.29
N PRO A 190 -14.73 6.47 13.99
CA PRO A 190 -14.97 5.14 13.44
C PRO A 190 -15.69 5.20 12.10
N LEU A 191 -15.23 4.39 11.15
CA LEU A 191 -15.78 4.33 9.81
C LEU A 191 -17.09 3.53 9.81
N ALA A 192 -18.17 4.15 9.34
CA ALA A 192 -19.42 3.46 9.03
C ALA A 192 -19.30 2.80 7.65
N LEU A 193 -19.63 1.51 7.57
CA LEU A 193 -19.44 0.70 6.37
C LEU A 193 -20.68 -0.15 6.11
N ASP A 194 -21.06 -0.25 4.85
CA ASP A 194 -21.95 -1.29 4.36
C ASP A 194 -21.18 -2.49 3.78
N GLY A 195 -21.92 -3.52 3.35
CA GLY A 195 -21.35 -4.74 2.79
C GLY A 195 -20.48 -4.52 1.56
N ARG A 196 -20.80 -3.52 0.73
CA ARG A 196 -19.98 -3.21 -0.45
C ARG A 196 -18.68 -2.53 -0.05
N ASP A 197 -18.73 -1.61 0.90
CA ASP A 197 -17.55 -0.90 1.39
C ASP A 197 -16.58 -1.86 2.06
N ALA A 198 -17.08 -2.77 2.91
CA ALA A 198 -16.27 -3.81 3.52
C ALA A 198 -15.57 -4.70 2.49
N LEU A 199 -16.31 -5.21 1.50
CA LEU A 199 -15.74 -6.03 0.44
C LEU A 199 -14.70 -5.26 -0.39
N ALA A 200 -14.98 -3.99 -0.70
CA ALA A 200 -14.07 -3.13 -1.44
C ALA A 200 -12.78 -2.82 -0.66
N LEU A 201 -12.83 -2.74 0.66
CA LEU A 201 -11.65 -2.49 1.50
C LEU A 201 -10.74 -3.72 1.60
N VAL A 202 -11.32 -4.92 1.73
CA VAL A 202 -10.53 -6.15 1.90
C VAL A 202 -10.04 -6.75 0.59
N ASN A 203 -10.73 -6.50 -0.53
CA ASN A 203 -10.41 -7.12 -1.81
C ASN A 203 -9.36 -6.34 -2.61
N GLY A 204 -8.10 -6.74 -2.48
CA GLY A 204 -6.97 -6.30 -3.31
C GLY A 204 -5.62 -6.71 -2.74
N THR A 205 -4.56 -6.58 -3.55
CA THR A 205 -3.19 -7.00 -3.20
C THR A 205 -2.35 -5.88 -2.56
N SER A 206 -2.99 -4.99 -1.82
CA SER A 206 -2.37 -3.74 -1.36
C SER A 206 -1.25 -3.94 -0.34
N VAL A 207 -1.34 -4.96 0.53
CA VAL A 207 -0.32 -5.26 1.55
C VAL A 207 0.91 -5.88 0.87
N THR A 208 0.69 -6.89 0.04
CA THR A 208 1.75 -7.55 -0.72
C THR A 208 2.45 -6.56 -1.65
N THR A 209 1.69 -5.73 -2.37
CA THR A 209 2.25 -4.71 -3.27
C THR A 209 3.06 -3.66 -2.51
N ALA A 210 2.58 -3.17 -1.37
CA ALA A 210 3.32 -2.22 -0.55
C ALA A 210 4.64 -2.81 -0.03
N ALA A 211 4.59 -4.01 0.55
CA ALA A 211 5.76 -4.69 1.07
C ALA A 211 6.81 -4.93 -0.04
N THR A 212 6.39 -5.42 -1.21
CA THR A 212 7.30 -5.63 -2.36
C THR A 212 7.88 -4.32 -2.88
N ALA A 213 7.07 -3.26 -2.99
CA ALA A 213 7.54 -1.97 -3.46
C ALA A 213 8.59 -1.35 -2.52
N LEU A 214 8.35 -1.40 -1.21
CA LEU A 214 9.28 -0.93 -0.19
C LEU A 214 10.56 -1.77 -0.14
N ALA A 215 10.45 -3.10 -0.21
CA ALA A 215 11.60 -4.00 -0.27
C ALA A 215 12.47 -3.75 -1.52
N ARG A 216 11.83 -3.62 -2.69
CA ARG A 216 12.53 -3.28 -3.94
C ARG A 216 13.28 -1.96 -3.83
N ASP A 217 12.67 -0.96 -3.21
CA ASP A 217 13.30 0.34 -3.02
C ASP A 217 14.50 0.27 -2.05
N ALA A 218 14.37 -0.48 -0.96
CA ALA A 218 15.47 -0.74 -0.03
C ALA A 218 16.64 -1.45 -0.73
N VAL A 219 16.38 -2.48 -1.53
CA VAL A 219 17.40 -3.18 -2.33
C VAL A 219 18.10 -2.22 -3.31
N ARG A 220 17.35 -1.34 -3.99
CA ARG A 220 17.93 -0.35 -4.91
C ARG A 220 18.80 0.67 -4.16
N THR A 221 18.41 1.05 -2.95
CA THR A 221 19.19 1.97 -2.11
C THR A 221 20.47 1.30 -1.63
N ALA A 222 20.39 0.07 -1.11
CA ALA A 222 21.55 -0.72 -0.70
C ALA A 222 22.52 -0.95 -1.86
N HIS A 223 22.01 -1.32 -3.04
CA HIS A 223 22.83 -1.47 -4.24
C HIS A 223 23.60 -0.18 -4.58
N ARG A 224 22.95 0.99 -4.52
CA ARG A 224 23.64 2.27 -4.80
C ARG A 224 24.73 2.57 -3.77
N ALA A 225 24.46 2.33 -2.48
CA ALA A 225 25.42 2.51 -1.41
C ALA A 225 26.62 1.56 -1.56
N LEU A 226 26.38 0.28 -1.87
CA LEU A 226 27.42 -0.71 -2.13
C LEU A 226 28.29 -0.30 -3.33
N THR A 227 27.68 0.13 -4.44
CA THR A 227 28.46 0.63 -5.59
C THR A 227 29.38 1.80 -5.21
N ALA A 228 28.88 2.74 -4.40
CA ALA A 228 29.69 3.88 -3.95
C ALA A 228 30.82 3.45 -3.01
N LEU A 229 30.53 2.54 -2.06
CA LEU A 229 31.52 1.97 -1.16
C LEU A 229 32.61 1.20 -1.93
N THR A 230 32.24 0.43 -2.95
CA THR A 230 33.22 -0.25 -3.82
C THR A 230 34.13 0.75 -4.53
N CYS A 231 33.58 1.87 -5.02
CA CYS A 231 34.41 2.93 -5.61
C CYS A 231 35.37 3.54 -4.58
N LEU A 232 34.87 3.84 -3.37
CA LEU A 232 35.70 4.37 -2.30
C LEU A 232 36.84 3.41 -1.94
N LEU A 233 36.55 2.11 -1.80
CA LEU A 233 37.56 1.10 -1.49
C LEU A 233 38.57 0.95 -2.64
N ALA A 234 38.12 0.94 -3.89
CA ALA A 234 39.01 0.89 -5.05
C ALA A 234 39.98 2.08 -5.07
N ASP A 235 39.50 3.28 -4.75
CA ASP A 235 40.35 4.47 -4.64
C ASP A 235 41.31 4.38 -3.45
N VAL A 236 40.82 4.05 -2.24
CA VAL A 236 41.65 3.93 -1.03
C VAL A 236 42.77 2.91 -1.19
N LEU A 237 42.47 1.75 -1.79
CA LEU A 237 43.41 0.66 -2.04
C LEU A 237 44.32 0.92 -3.26
N GLY A 238 44.11 2.03 -3.99
CA GLY A 238 44.88 2.33 -5.20
C GLY A 238 44.70 1.31 -6.33
N CYS A 239 43.51 0.71 -6.45
CA CYS A 239 43.22 -0.26 -7.50
C CYS A 239 43.23 0.38 -8.89
N ASP A 240 43.79 -0.32 -9.88
CA ASP A 240 43.61 0.04 -11.29
C ASP A 240 42.15 -0.20 -11.71
N PRO A 241 41.45 0.80 -12.30
CA PRO A 241 40.04 0.67 -12.67
C PRO A 241 39.81 -0.12 -13.97
N GLY A 242 40.84 -0.76 -14.57
CA GLY A 242 40.72 -1.52 -15.81
C GLY A 242 39.69 -2.66 -15.78
N PHE A 243 39.36 -3.18 -14.58
CA PHE A 243 38.26 -4.14 -14.40
C PHE A 243 36.87 -3.57 -14.78
N LEU A 244 36.76 -2.26 -14.91
CA LEU A 244 35.54 -1.57 -15.35
C LEU A 244 35.56 -1.26 -16.85
N ASP A 245 36.52 -1.74 -17.62
CA ASP A 245 36.63 -1.44 -19.06
C ASP A 245 35.31 -1.67 -19.82
N ALA A 246 34.98 -0.78 -20.75
CA ALA A 246 33.70 -0.81 -21.42
C ALA A 246 33.53 -2.02 -22.35
N ASP A 247 34.61 -2.44 -23.01
CA ASP A 247 34.61 -3.56 -23.94
C ASP A 247 34.65 -4.88 -23.19
N LEU A 248 35.45 -4.96 -22.11
CA LEU A 248 35.45 -6.09 -21.18
C LEU A 248 34.03 -6.36 -20.62
N MET A 249 33.36 -5.32 -20.11
CA MET A 249 32.02 -5.46 -19.55
C MET A 249 30.97 -5.77 -20.61
N ARG A 250 31.15 -5.30 -21.85
CA ARG A 250 30.26 -5.65 -22.97
C ARG A 250 30.45 -7.11 -23.38
N ALA A 251 31.69 -7.59 -23.43
CA ALA A 251 32.02 -8.98 -23.70
C ALA A 251 31.48 -9.92 -22.60
N TYR A 252 31.44 -9.47 -21.34
CA TYR A 252 30.82 -10.19 -20.23
C TYR A 252 29.29 -10.40 -20.42
N GLY A 253 28.62 -9.59 -21.26
CA GLY A 253 27.28 -9.91 -21.79
C GLY A 253 26.08 -9.59 -20.89
N HIS A 254 26.29 -9.03 -19.69
CA HIS A 254 25.20 -8.72 -18.77
C HIS A 254 24.85 -7.22 -18.74
N PRO A 255 23.66 -6.79 -19.22
CA PRO A 255 23.30 -5.36 -19.30
C PRO A 255 23.34 -4.63 -17.94
N GLY A 256 22.94 -5.33 -16.86
CA GLY A 256 23.03 -4.80 -15.50
C GLY A 256 24.47 -4.50 -15.09
N ALA A 257 25.39 -5.43 -15.35
CA ALA A 257 26.81 -5.28 -15.03
C ALA A 257 27.44 -4.12 -15.83
N VAL A 258 27.14 -4.02 -17.13
CA VAL A 258 27.56 -2.89 -17.98
C VAL A 258 27.09 -1.55 -17.40
N GLY A 259 25.83 -1.46 -16.98
CA GLY A 259 25.26 -0.25 -16.40
C GLY A 259 25.90 0.14 -15.06
N VAL A 260 26.24 -0.84 -14.22
CA VAL A 260 26.95 -0.61 -12.95
C VAL A 260 28.39 -0.16 -13.21
N ALA A 261 29.13 -0.86 -14.08
CA ALA A 261 30.50 -0.50 -14.40
C ALA A 261 30.60 0.90 -15.01
N ALA A 262 29.69 1.27 -15.91
CA ALA A 262 29.63 2.61 -16.46
C ALA A 262 29.42 3.69 -15.39
N ARG A 263 28.67 3.39 -14.32
CA ARG A 263 28.50 4.31 -13.19
C ARG A 263 29.78 4.39 -12.36
N MET A 264 30.40 3.25 -12.06
CA MET A 264 31.65 3.20 -11.30
C MET A 264 32.78 3.95 -12.02
N ARG A 265 32.93 3.80 -13.35
CA ARG A 265 33.91 4.56 -14.14
C ARG A 265 33.72 6.08 -13.99
N ARG A 266 32.47 6.55 -14.04
CA ARG A 266 32.18 7.98 -13.81
C ARG A 266 32.52 8.43 -12.39
N THR A 267 32.24 7.60 -11.39
CA THR A 267 32.56 7.90 -9.99
C THR A 267 34.07 7.91 -9.73
N LEU A 268 34.83 7.02 -10.36
CA LEU A 268 36.29 6.90 -10.25
C LEU A 268 37.04 7.78 -11.25
N THR A 269 36.37 8.70 -11.95
CA THR A 269 37.06 9.60 -12.88
C THR A 269 38.02 10.51 -12.12
N GLY A 270 39.28 10.53 -12.52
CA GLY A 270 40.33 11.33 -11.87
C GLY A 270 41.00 10.68 -10.66
N THR A 271 40.57 9.48 -10.23
CA THR A 271 41.30 8.72 -9.22
C THR A 271 42.56 8.13 -9.83
N ALA A 272 43.71 8.40 -9.21
CA ALA A 272 45.00 7.83 -9.62
C ALA A 272 45.41 6.71 -8.65
N PRO A 273 45.73 5.50 -9.15
CA PRO A 273 46.45 4.49 -8.39
C PRO A 273 47.75 5.07 -7.82
N SER A 274 48.03 4.83 -6.54
CA SER A 274 49.31 5.20 -5.93
C SER A 274 49.72 4.16 -4.91
N GLY A 275 50.96 3.68 -5.00
CA GLY A 275 51.56 2.76 -4.02
C GLY A 275 51.91 3.40 -2.67
N THR A 276 51.60 4.69 -2.47
CA THR A 276 51.85 5.42 -1.22
C THR A 276 50.60 5.62 -0.36
N ARG A 277 49.44 5.11 -0.80
CA ARG A 277 48.21 5.20 0.00
C ARG A 277 48.31 4.29 1.22
N PRO A 278 47.73 4.66 2.38
CA PRO A 278 47.86 3.88 3.59
C PRO A 278 46.97 2.64 3.52
N LEU A 279 47.51 1.60 2.88
CA LEU A 279 47.31 0.16 3.03
C LEU A 279 48.40 -0.56 2.22
#